data_AF-K2JMW8-F1
#
_entry.id   AF-K2JMW8-F1
#
_cell.length_a   1.000
_cell.length_b   1.000
_cell.length_c   1.000
_cell.angle_alpha   90.00
_cell.angle_beta   90.00
_cell.angle_gamma   90.00
#
_symmetry.space_group_name_H-M   'P 1'
#
loop_
_entity.id
_entity.type
_entity.pdbx_description
1 polymer ?
#
loop_
_entity_poly.entity_id
_entity_poly.type
_entity_poly.pdbx_seq_one_letter_code
_entity_poly.pdbx_strand_id
1 'polypeptide(L)'
;MNKKLAVICLTAPLVLTLPGCLIVTEKHASDSNQHSESEREQRNRAMIASLTMSTSLPLVREQLGVPDFSESVRIDGDDYQVLYYRTQRVKGDGLTTKDECTPLVFEDQQLIGSGQLALDRLH
;
A
#
# COMPACT_ATOMS: atom_id res chain seq x y z
N MET A 1 86.47 14.67 22.88
CA MET A 1 86.80 13.33 22.36
C MET A 1 85.48 12.65 22.09
N ASN A 2 85.12 12.57 20.81
CA ASN A 2 83.74 12.48 20.35
C ASN A 2 83.55 11.08 19.77
N LYS A 3 82.58 10.31 20.26
CA LYS A 3 82.16 9.07 19.60
C LYS A 3 80.64 9.10 19.45
N LYS A 4 80.21 9.45 18.24
CA LYS A 4 78.83 9.37 17.80
C LYS A 4 78.52 7.90 17.55
N LEU A 5 77.56 7.34 18.29
CA LEU A 5 76.95 6.07 17.96
C LEU A 5 75.68 6.38 17.17
N ALA A 6 75.79 6.23 15.85
CA ALA A 6 74.64 6.16 14.96
C ALA A 6 74.15 4.71 14.96
N VAL A 7 72.93 4.49 15.43
CA VAL A 7 72.19 3.25 15.19
C VAL A 7 70.91 3.64 14.46
N ILE A 8 70.84 3.13 13.23
CA ILE A 8 69.75 3.22 12.27
C ILE A 8 68.88 1.97 12.43
N CYS A 9 67.61 2.08 12.03
CA CYS A 9 66.56 1.07 11.86
C CYS A 9 65.68 0.76 13.08
N LEU A 10 64.40 1.13 13.00
CA LEU A 10 63.39 0.20 12.49
C LEU A 10 62.09 0.93 12.13
N THR A 11 61.56 0.58 10.96
CA THR A 11 60.29 1.00 10.39
C THR A 11 59.09 0.48 11.19
N ALA A 12 58.09 1.33 11.43
CA ALA A 12 56.70 0.89 11.64
C ALA A 12 55.73 2.04 11.33
N PRO A 13 54.98 2.02 10.22
CA PRO A 13 53.78 2.84 10.13
C PRO A 13 52.73 2.23 11.06
N LEU A 14 52.44 2.92 12.16
CA LEU A 14 51.36 2.58 13.07
C LEU A 14 50.03 2.86 12.35
N VAL A 15 49.54 1.88 11.57
CA VAL A 15 48.22 1.95 10.98
C VAL A 15 47.22 1.69 12.11
N LEU A 16 46.68 2.77 12.67
CA LEU A 16 45.52 2.72 13.56
C LEU A 16 44.34 2.23 12.73
N THR A 17 44.12 0.92 12.70
CA THR A 17 42.86 0.36 12.25
C THR A 17 41.82 0.78 13.28
N LEU A 18 41.09 1.86 13.01
CA LEU A 18 39.85 2.12 13.74
C LEU A 18 38.96 0.89 13.51
N PRO A 19 38.52 0.15 14.54
CA PRO A 19 37.39 -0.73 14.37
C PRO A 19 36.21 0.19 14.11
N GLY A 20 35.91 0.41 12.83
CA GLY A 20 34.65 1.04 12.42
C GLY A 20 33.54 0.18 12.99
N CYS A 21 32.89 0.67 14.04
CA CYS A 21 31.70 0.05 14.55
C CYS A 21 30.63 0.19 13.46
N LEU A 22 30.38 -0.91 12.74
CA LEU A 22 29.27 -0.99 11.83
C LEU A 22 28.00 -0.97 12.68
N ILE A 23 27.39 0.20 12.84
CA ILE A 23 26.05 0.29 13.38
C ILE A 23 25.11 -0.13 12.25
N VAL A 24 24.69 -1.39 12.28
CA VAL A 24 23.52 -1.83 11.51
C VAL A 24 22.32 -1.14 12.14
N THR A 25 21.90 -0.04 11.53
CA THR A 25 20.56 0.48 11.80
C THR A 25 19.59 -0.48 11.16
N GLU A 26 19.03 -1.39 11.94
CA GLU A 26 17.85 -2.13 11.55
C GLU A 26 16.72 -1.10 11.43
N LYS A 27 16.58 -0.51 10.23
CA LYS A 27 15.35 0.15 9.85
C LYS A 27 14.29 -0.93 9.83
N HIS A 28 13.52 -1.02 10.92
CA HIS A 28 12.26 -1.73 10.93
C HIS A 28 11.40 -1.18 9.78
N ALA A 29 11.43 -1.85 8.63
CA ALA A 29 10.63 -1.54 7.45
C ALA A 29 9.13 -1.85 7.65
N SER A 30 8.70 -1.99 8.90
CA SER A 30 7.37 -2.43 9.29
C SER A 30 6.38 -1.28 9.43
N ASP A 31 6.88 -0.03 9.59
CA ASP A 31 6.03 1.12 9.91
C ASP A 31 5.55 1.89 8.66
N SER A 32 6.42 2.06 7.66
CA SER A 32 6.09 2.85 6.46
C SER A 32 4.95 2.25 5.63
N ASN A 33 4.87 0.92 5.55
CA ASN A 33 3.84 0.23 4.76
C ASN A 33 2.47 0.21 5.47
N GLN A 34 2.46 0.22 6.81
CA GLN A 34 1.21 0.27 7.57
C GLN A 34 0.56 1.65 7.48
N HIS A 35 1.37 2.71 7.52
CA HIS A 35 0.89 4.07 7.31
C HIS A 35 0.25 4.28 5.93
N SER A 36 0.88 3.78 4.85
CA SER A 36 0.36 3.96 3.50
C SER A 36 -0.96 3.24 3.23
N GLU A 37 -1.13 2.03 3.77
CA GLU A 37 -2.38 1.27 3.63
C GLU A 37 -3.52 1.94 4.40
N SER A 38 -3.27 2.39 5.64
CA SER A 38 -4.27 3.10 6.43
C SER A 38 -4.73 4.40 5.77
N GLU A 39 -3.82 5.14 5.15
CA GLU A 39 -4.16 6.34 4.37
C GLU A 39 -4.97 6.00 3.12
N ARG A 40 -4.64 4.92 2.41
CA ARG A 40 -5.42 4.44 1.26
C ARG A 40 -6.83 4.07 1.67
N GLU A 41 -6.98 3.32 2.75
CA GLU A 41 -8.28 2.93 3.31
C GLU A 41 -9.13 4.15 3.69
N GLN A 42 -8.54 5.14 4.37
CA GLN A 42 -9.24 6.36 4.75
C GLN A 42 -9.67 7.20 3.54
N ARG A 43 -8.78 7.36 2.54
CA ARG A 43 -9.12 8.05 1.29
C ARG A 43 -10.23 7.34 0.54
N ASN A 44 -10.16 6.02 0.42
CA ASN A 44 -11.19 5.24 -0.26
C ASN A 44 -12.55 5.39 0.44
N ARG A 45 -12.61 5.29 1.77
CA ARG A 45 -13.85 5.53 2.53
C ARG A 45 -14.43 6.93 2.29
N ALA A 46 -13.58 7.97 2.35
CA ALA A 46 -14.01 9.34 2.15
C ALA A 46 -14.57 9.58 0.75
N MET A 47 -13.87 9.09 -0.28
CA MET A 47 -14.30 9.20 -1.67
C MET A 47 -15.60 8.44 -1.91
N ILE A 48 -15.69 7.18 -1.45
CA ILE A 48 -16.91 6.36 -1.59
C ILE A 48 -18.11 7.02 -0.91
N ALA A 49 -17.92 7.62 0.28
CA ALA A 49 -18.98 8.34 0.98
C ALA A 49 -19.46 9.60 0.25
N SER A 50 -18.64 10.16 -0.65
CA SER A 50 -18.98 11.33 -1.47
C SER A 50 -19.63 10.98 -2.82
N LEU A 51 -19.61 9.70 -3.22
CA LEU A 51 -20.20 9.27 -4.48
C LEU A 51 -21.73 9.42 -4.45
N THR A 52 -22.28 9.90 -5.56
CA THR A 52 -23.72 9.96 -5.78
C THR A 52 -24.18 8.82 -6.68
N MET A 53 -25.46 8.47 -6.61
CA MET A 53 -26.06 7.56 -7.59
C MET A 53 -25.83 8.08 -9.02
N SER A 54 -25.80 7.17 -9.99
CA SER A 54 -25.51 7.47 -11.40
C SER A 54 -24.13 8.05 -11.69
N THR A 55 -23.20 8.05 -10.72
CA THR A 55 -21.79 8.35 -11.00
C THR A 55 -21.24 7.34 -12.00
N SER A 56 -20.59 7.83 -13.05
CA SER A 56 -20.09 6.96 -14.12
C SER A 56 -18.89 6.13 -13.67
N LEU A 57 -18.83 4.90 -14.14
CA LEU A 57 -17.74 3.97 -13.84
C LEU A 57 -16.34 4.52 -14.20
N PRO A 58 -16.14 5.21 -15.34
CA PRO A 58 -14.87 5.85 -15.64
C PRO A 58 -14.47 6.92 -14.60
N LEU A 59 -15.41 7.73 -14.13
CA LEU A 59 -15.14 8.77 -13.13
C LEU A 59 -14.75 8.16 -11.78
N VAL A 60 -15.42 7.08 -11.36
CA VAL A 60 -15.05 6.35 -10.13
C VAL A 60 -13.63 5.79 -10.25
N ARG A 61 -13.27 5.20 -11.39
CA ARG A 61 -11.90 4.69 -11.64
C ARG A 61 -10.85 5.79 -11.68
N GLU A 62 -11.19 6.97 -12.20
CA GLU A 62 -10.30 8.14 -12.18
C GLU A 62 -10.05 8.62 -10.74
N GLN A 63 -11.10 8.65 -9.92
CA GLN A 63 -11.05 9.17 -8.54
C GLN A 63 -10.43 8.19 -7.54
N LEU A 64 -10.76 6.90 -7.62
CA LEU A 64 -10.31 5.86 -6.69
C LEU A 64 -9.12 5.05 -7.22
N GLY A 65 -8.81 5.16 -8.50
CA GLY A 65 -7.78 4.37 -9.17
C GLY A 65 -8.23 2.93 -9.47
N VAL A 66 -7.24 2.05 -9.62
CA VAL A 66 -7.46 0.63 -9.92
C VAL A 66 -8.06 -0.07 -8.70
N PRO A 67 -9.19 -0.79 -8.84
CA PRO A 67 -9.79 -1.53 -7.73
C PRO A 67 -8.93 -2.74 -7.35
N ASP A 68 -9.00 -3.16 -6.08
CA ASP A 68 -8.34 -4.36 -5.59
C ASP A 68 -8.95 -5.63 -6.24
N PHE A 69 -10.26 -5.63 -6.46
CA PHE A 69 -10.97 -6.67 -7.22
C PHE A 69 -12.03 -6.08 -8.14
N SER A 70 -12.33 -6.78 -9.23
CA SER A 70 -13.44 -6.43 -10.12
C SER A 70 -14.15 -7.67 -10.61
N GLU A 71 -15.48 -7.63 -10.62
CA GLU A 71 -16.33 -8.71 -11.07
C GLU A 71 -17.39 -8.17 -12.02
N SER A 72 -17.85 -9.01 -12.94
CA SER A 72 -18.89 -8.65 -13.90
C SER A 72 -19.81 -9.84 -14.13
N VAL A 73 -21.10 -9.56 -14.23
CA VAL A 73 -22.15 -10.55 -14.44
C VAL A 73 -23.27 -9.91 -15.27
N ARG A 74 -23.93 -10.72 -16.10
CA ARG A 74 -25.13 -10.29 -16.82
C ARG A 74 -26.34 -11.02 -16.22
N ILE A 75 -27.34 -10.26 -15.78
CA ILE A 75 -28.57 -10.78 -15.16
C ILE A 75 -29.74 -10.17 -15.92
N ASP A 76 -30.67 -10.99 -16.39
CA ASP A 76 -31.88 -10.56 -17.12
C ASP A 76 -31.67 -9.63 -18.33
N GLY A 77 -30.45 -9.61 -18.88
CA GLY A 77 -30.06 -8.78 -20.02
C GLY A 77 -29.20 -7.57 -19.64
N ASP A 78 -29.20 -7.19 -18.37
CA ASP A 78 -28.49 -6.02 -17.85
C ASP A 78 -27.06 -6.36 -17.42
N ASP A 79 -26.13 -5.45 -17.71
CA ASP A 79 -24.71 -5.60 -17.43
C ASP A 79 -24.35 -5.02 -16.07
N TYR A 80 -23.98 -5.91 -15.14
CA TYR A 80 -23.51 -5.52 -13.82
C TYR A 80 -21.99 -5.62 -13.72
N GLN A 81 -21.39 -4.63 -13.08
CA GLN A 81 -19.98 -4.64 -12.69
C GLN A 81 -19.85 -4.24 -11.23
N VAL A 82 -19.05 -5.00 -10.47
CA VAL A 82 -18.76 -4.73 -9.06
C VAL A 82 -17.28 -4.42 -8.93
N LEU A 83 -16.95 -3.24 -8.41
CA LEU A 83 -15.57 -2.85 -8.09
C LEU A 83 -15.36 -2.89 -6.59
N TYR A 84 -14.27 -3.48 -6.14
CA TYR A 84 -13.94 -3.61 -4.73
C TYR A 84 -12.72 -2.76 -4.42
N TYR A 85 -12.86 -1.83 -3.48
CA TYR A 85 -11.76 -1.01 -2.98
C TYR A 85 -11.54 -1.29 -1.52
N ARG A 86 -10.29 -1.51 -1.10
CA ARG A 86 -9.91 -1.69 0.30
C ARG A 86 -10.31 -0.46 1.11
N THR A 87 -11.08 -0.65 2.16
CA THR A 87 -11.62 0.43 3.00
C THR A 87 -11.41 0.17 4.47
N GLN A 88 -10.93 -1.00 4.86
CA GLN A 88 -10.69 -1.37 6.25
C GLN A 88 -9.68 -2.50 6.32
N ARG A 89 -9.04 -2.64 7.48
CA ARG A 89 -8.19 -3.78 7.79
C ARG A 89 -8.93 -4.75 8.67
N VAL A 90 -8.99 -6.00 8.23
CA VAL A 90 -9.44 -7.15 9.02
C VAL A 90 -8.24 -7.97 9.47
N LYS A 91 -7.22 -8.15 8.60
CA LYS A 91 -6.05 -8.99 8.89
C LYS A 91 -4.73 -8.24 8.76
N GLY A 92 -3.78 -8.68 9.60
CA GLY A 92 -2.43 -8.14 9.73
C GLY A 92 -1.41 -8.65 8.70
N ASP A 93 -1.80 -9.47 7.73
CA ASP A 93 -0.91 -10.30 6.93
C ASP A 93 -0.34 -9.63 5.66
N GLY A 94 -0.80 -8.41 5.35
CA GLY A 94 -0.33 -7.65 4.19
C GLY A 94 -0.97 -8.08 2.87
N LEU A 95 -1.95 -8.99 2.92
CA LEU A 95 -2.80 -9.32 1.78
C LEU A 95 -4.09 -8.48 1.87
N THR A 96 -4.76 -8.30 0.73
CA THR A 96 -6.10 -7.73 0.69
C THR A 96 -7.08 -8.86 0.40
N THR A 97 -8.15 -8.94 1.17
CA THR A 97 -9.28 -9.86 0.93
C THR A 97 -10.59 -9.08 0.75
N LYS A 98 -11.62 -9.69 0.15
CA LYS A 98 -12.86 -8.95 -0.18
C LYS A 98 -13.62 -8.42 1.04
N ASP A 99 -13.49 -9.06 2.19
CA ASP A 99 -14.06 -8.61 3.49
C ASP A 99 -13.37 -7.36 4.05
N GLU A 100 -12.22 -6.99 3.49
CA GLU A 100 -11.50 -5.73 3.75
C GLU A 100 -11.89 -4.61 2.76
N CYS A 101 -12.77 -4.91 1.80
CA CYS A 101 -13.18 -3.99 0.75
C CYS A 101 -14.64 -3.55 0.89
N THR A 102 -14.93 -2.38 0.34
CA THR A 102 -16.30 -1.93 0.08
C THR A 102 -16.61 -2.13 -1.41
N PRO A 103 -17.64 -2.93 -1.77
CA PRO A 103 -18.08 -3.07 -3.15
C PRO A 103 -18.81 -1.82 -3.63
N LEU A 104 -18.60 -1.45 -4.89
CA LEU A 104 -19.36 -0.46 -5.66
C LEU A 104 -20.03 -1.20 -6.81
N VAL A 105 -21.36 -1.16 -6.86
CA VAL A 105 -22.15 -1.89 -7.85
C VAL A 105 -22.61 -0.93 -8.94
N PHE A 106 -22.36 -1.33 -10.18
CA PHE A 106 -22.69 -0.59 -11.38
C PHE A 106 -23.63 -1.42 -12.24
N GLU A 107 -24.60 -0.75 -12.84
CA GLU A 107 -25.50 -1.24 -13.88
C GLU A 107 -25.34 -0.32 -15.07
N ASP A 108 -25.09 -0.85 -16.27
CA ASP A 108 -24.86 -0.06 -17.48
C ASP A 108 -23.83 1.08 -17.29
N GLN A 109 -22.75 0.76 -16.57
CA GLN A 109 -21.65 1.68 -16.24
C GLN A 109 -22.04 2.86 -15.32
N GLN A 110 -23.20 2.80 -14.67
CA GLN A 110 -23.66 3.79 -13.70
C GLN A 110 -23.73 3.22 -12.29
N LEU A 111 -23.25 3.98 -11.29
CA LEU A 111 -23.28 3.56 -9.91
C LEU A 111 -24.73 3.45 -9.40
N ILE A 112 -25.14 2.24 -9.01
CA ILE A 112 -26.47 1.99 -8.43
C ILE A 112 -26.43 1.78 -6.92
N GLY A 113 -25.24 1.62 -6.34
CA GLY A 113 -25.08 1.49 -4.89
C GLY A 113 -23.68 1.08 -4.45
N SER A 114 -23.47 1.08 -3.14
CA SER A 114 -22.23 0.62 -2.50
C SER A 114 -22.53 -0.26 -1.27
N GLY A 115 -21.54 -1.06 -0.88
CA GLY A 115 -21.63 -1.95 0.27
C GLY A 115 -22.50 -3.19 0.04
N GLN A 116 -22.71 -3.95 1.12
CA GLN A 116 -23.45 -5.21 1.08
C GLN A 116 -24.88 -5.04 0.57
N LEU A 117 -25.55 -3.94 0.96
CA LEU A 117 -26.92 -3.63 0.51
C LEU A 117 -27.06 -3.52 -1.01
N ALA A 118 -26.02 -3.06 -1.70
CA ALA A 118 -26.01 -2.99 -3.16
C ALA A 118 -25.69 -4.34 -3.78
N LEU A 119 -24.77 -5.10 -3.18
CA LEU A 119 -24.36 -6.43 -3.64
C LEU A 119 -25.51 -7.43 -3.56
N ASP A 120 -26.31 -7.37 -2.49
CA ASP A 120 -27.47 -8.24 -2.28
C ASP A 120 -28.57 -8.07 -3.34
N ARG A 121 -28.51 -7.01 -4.15
CA ARG A 121 -29.45 -6.81 -5.28
C ARG A 121 -29.12 -7.69 -6.50
N LEU A 122 -27.93 -8.28 -6.54
CA LEU A 122 -27.50 -9.16 -7.65
C LEU A 122 -27.84 -10.65 -7.40
N HIS A 123 -28.46 -10.98 -6.27
CA HIS A 123 -28.79 -12.35 -5.86
C HIS A 123 -30.29 -12.61 -5.85
#